data_AF-A0A432F753-F1
#
_entry.id   AF-A0A432F753-F1
#
_cell.length_a   1.000
_cell.length_b   1.000
_cell.length_c   1.000
_cell.angle_alpha   90.00
_cell.angle_beta   90.00
_cell.angle_gamma   90.00
#
_symmetry.space_group_name_H-M   'P 1'
#
loop_
_entity.id
_entity.type
_entity.pdbx_description
1 polymer ?
#
loop_
_entity_poly.entity_id
_entity_poly.type
_entity_poly.pdbx_seq_one_letter_code
_entity_poly.pdbx_strand_id
1 'polypeptide(L)'
;MGVSPTKEMNVNNSIWDRMTRVVASLSAIAALVWVAILYFPLMHQNEVMRQQIVELDRQIQEEEAANRQIRLEIDSLKTDPKTVERLAREQLGLARPDETVVRFGIPGE
;
A
#
# COMPACT_ATOMS: atom_id res chain seq x y z
N MET A 1 83.79 -2.01 -37.46
CA MET A 1 82.72 -2.92 -37.00
C MET A 1 82.53 -2.65 -35.51
N GLY A 2 81.35 -2.21 -35.07
CA GLY A 2 81.09 -1.91 -33.66
C GLY A 2 79.83 -1.06 -33.50
N VAL A 3 78.66 -1.71 -33.56
CA VAL A 3 77.36 -1.08 -33.33
C VAL A 3 77.15 -0.99 -31.82
N SER A 4 76.90 0.21 -31.29
CA SER A 4 76.61 0.43 -29.87
C SER A 4 75.14 0.17 -29.55
N PRO A 5 74.80 -0.38 -28.36
CA PRO A 5 73.42 -0.68 -27.99
C PRO A 5 72.71 0.56 -27.43
N THR A 6 71.52 0.86 -27.95
CA THR A 6 70.64 1.92 -27.43
C THR A 6 69.87 1.44 -26.20
N LYS A 7 70.04 2.16 -25.09
CA LYS A 7 69.35 1.93 -23.83
C LYS A 7 67.89 2.37 -23.95
N GLU A 8 66.97 1.43 -24.13
CA GLU A 8 65.55 1.72 -24.08
C GLU A 8 65.15 2.18 -22.68
N MET A 9 64.58 3.38 -22.59
CA MET A 9 64.23 4.00 -21.33
C MET A 9 62.87 3.52 -20.84
N ASN A 10 62.83 2.95 -19.62
CA ASN A 10 61.66 2.47 -18.87
C ASN A 10 60.64 3.56 -18.46
N VAL A 11 60.51 4.64 -19.23
CA VAL A 11 59.68 5.81 -18.87
C VAL A 11 58.30 5.71 -19.49
N ASN A 12 58.16 5.08 -20.66
CA ASN A 12 56.87 4.97 -21.34
C ASN A 12 55.89 4.09 -20.55
N ASN A 13 56.33 2.95 -20.03
CA ASN A 13 55.46 1.98 -19.35
C ASN A 13 54.84 2.52 -18.04
N SER A 14 55.55 3.42 -17.35
CA SER A 14 55.09 3.96 -16.05
C SER A 14 53.97 5.00 -16.19
N ILE A 15 53.97 5.80 -17.27
CA ILE A 15 52.95 6.84 -17.49
C ILE A 15 51.60 6.19 -17.86
N TRP A 16 51.63 5.21 -18.77
CA TRP A 16 50.45 4.47 -19.20
C TRP A 16 49.80 3.68 -18.04
N ASP A 17 50.59 3.08 -17.15
CA ASP A 17 50.10 2.37 -15.97
C ASP A 17 49.43 3.30 -14.95
N ARG A 18 49.99 4.49 -14.71
CA ARG A 18 49.35 5.51 -13.85
C ARG A 18 48.01 5.98 -14.42
N MET A 19 47.92 6.22 -15.72
CA MET A 19 46.67 6.60 -16.39
C MET A 19 45.62 5.50 -16.28
N THR A 20 46.02 4.25 -16.51
CA THR A 20 45.12 3.09 -16.42
C THR A 20 44.58 2.92 -15.00
N ARG A 21 45.42 3.10 -13.97
CA ARG A 21 44.98 3.03 -12.56
C ARG A 21 44.03 4.16 -12.19
N VAL A 22 44.25 5.38 -12.69
CA VAL A 22 43.32 6.50 -12.46
C VAL A 22 41.97 6.22 -13.12
N VAL A 23 41.96 5.75 -14.37
CA VAL A 23 40.72 5.39 -15.06
C VAL A 23 40.02 4.22 -14.36
N ALA A 24 40.74 3.18 -13.97
CA ALA A 24 40.18 2.02 -13.28
C ALA A 24 39.60 2.40 -11.90
N SER A 25 40.29 3.25 -11.14
CA SER A 25 39.78 3.74 -9.86
C SER A 25 38.55 4.63 -10.02
N LEU A 26 38.51 5.51 -11.02
CA LEU A 26 37.33 6.30 -11.35
C LEU A 26 36.15 5.42 -11.75
N SER A 27 36.37 4.40 -12.59
CA SER A 27 35.34 3.44 -12.98
C SER A 27 34.83 2.62 -11.79
N ALA A 28 35.72 2.23 -10.87
CA ALA A 28 35.33 1.52 -9.66
C ALA A 28 34.49 2.42 -8.73
N ILE A 29 34.87 3.69 -8.57
CA ILE A 29 34.09 4.67 -7.79
C ILE A 29 32.73 4.90 -8.44
N ALA A 30 32.67 5.06 -9.77
CA ALA A 30 31.42 5.24 -10.50
C ALA A 30 30.49 4.02 -10.33
N ALA A 31 31.03 2.80 -10.38
CA ALA A 31 30.27 1.58 -10.13
C ALA A 31 29.74 1.53 -8.69
N LEU A 32 30.54 1.91 -7.70
CA LEU A 32 30.10 1.99 -6.30
C LEU A 32 28.98 3.02 -6.10
N VAL A 33 29.11 4.19 -6.72
CA VAL A 33 28.06 5.24 -6.69
C VAL A 33 26.79 4.74 -7.38
N TRP A 34 26.91 4.05 -8.51
CA TRP A 34 25.76 3.47 -9.21
C TRP A 34 25.02 2.42 -8.35
N VAL A 35 25.76 1.52 -7.71
CA VAL A 35 25.21 0.54 -6.76
C VAL A 35 24.54 1.24 -5.57
N ALA A 36 25.16 2.29 -5.02
CA ALA A 36 24.59 3.06 -3.92
C ALA A 36 23.29 3.76 -4.31
N ILE A 37 23.21 4.35 -5.51
CA ILE A 37 21.98 4.96 -6.05
C ILE A 37 20.87 3.93 -6.22
N LEU A 38 21.19 2.69 -6.64
CA LEU A 38 20.20 1.62 -6.75
C LEU A 38 19.74 1.07 -5.38
N TYR A 39 20.62 1.07 -4.38
CA TYR A 39 20.30 0.56 -3.03
C TYR A 39 19.55 1.57 -2.15
N PHE A 40 19.80 2.87 -2.31
CA PHE A 40 19.16 3.93 -1.52
C PHE A 40 17.62 3.96 -1.57
N PRO A 41 16.94 3.79 -2.73
CA PRO A 41 15.47 3.85 -2.79
C PRO A 41 14.75 2.67 -2.12
N LEU A 42 15.45 1.60 -1.74
CA LEU A 42 14.84 0.46 -1.04
C LEU A 42 14.52 0.75 0.43
N MET A 43 15.30 1.62 1.08
CA MET A 43 15.13 1.89 2.51
C MET A 43 13.99 2.87 2.80
N HIS A 44 13.73 3.85 1.91
CA HIS A 44 12.69 4.85 2.12
C HIS A 44 11.26 4.36 1.83
N GLN A 45 11.09 3.38 0.95
CA GLN A 45 9.75 2.85 0.60
C GLN A 45 9.15 1.98 1.71
N ASN A 46 10.00 1.40 2.57
CA ASN A 46 9.56 0.49 3.62
C ASN A 46 8.76 1.20 4.72
N GLU A 47 9.12 2.44 5.04
CA GLU A 47 8.47 3.18 6.14
C GLU A 47 7.06 3.65 5.77
N VAL A 48 6.87 4.11 4.53
CA VAL A 48 5.54 4.53 4.03
C VAL A 48 4.59 3.33 3.95
N MET A 49 5.09 2.18 3.51
CA MET A 49 4.29 0.95 3.46
C MET A 49 3.86 0.47 4.85
N ARG A 50 4.72 0.60 5.87
CA ARG A 50 4.35 0.25 7.25
C ARG A 50 3.24 1.15 7.79
N GLN A 51 3.30 2.44 7.52
CA GLN A 51 2.25 3.37 7.94
C GLN A 51 0.92 3.08 7.26
N GLN A 52 0.95 2.74 5.96
CA GLN A 52 -0.24 2.33 5.21
C GLN A 52 -0.86 1.04 5.75
N ILE A 53 -0.04 0.05 6.15
CA ILE A 53 -0.53 -1.19 6.76
C ILE A 53 -1.24 -0.91 8.08
N VAL A 54 -0.66 -0.09 8.96
CA VAL A 54 -1.26 0.24 10.27
C VAL A 54 -2.58 0.98 10.10
N GLU A 55 -2.65 1.92 9.16
CA GLU A 55 -3.87 2.68 8.91
C GLU A 55 -4.98 1.82 8.29
N LEU A 56 -4.65 0.93 7.35
CA LEU A 56 -5.61 -0.02 6.80
C LEU A 56 -6.12 -1.00 7.86
N ASP A 57 -5.24 -1.49 8.73
CA ASP A 57 -5.62 -2.43 9.80
C ASP A 57 -6.56 -1.76 10.81
N ARG A 58 -6.32 -0.47 11.13
CA ARG A 58 -7.24 0.33 11.95
C ARG A 58 -8.63 0.45 11.29
N GLN A 59 -8.68 0.74 9.99
CA GLN A 59 -9.95 0.85 9.26
C GLN A 59 -10.72 -0.48 9.23
N ILE A 60 -10.01 -1.61 9.04
CA ILE A 60 -10.62 -2.94 9.09
C ILE A 60 -11.21 -3.20 10.49
N GLN A 61 -10.48 -2.89 11.56
CA GLN A 61 -10.99 -3.10 12.92
C GLN A 61 -12.23 -2.26 13.24
N GLU A 62 -12.28 -1.02 12.75
CA GLU A 62 -13.44 -0.14 12.92
C GLU A 62 -14.67 -0.67 12.17
N GLU A 63 -14.49 -1.05 10.90
CA GLU A 63 -15.55 -1.64 10.08
C GLU A 63 -16.04 -2.97 10.66
N GLU A 64 -15.13 -3.83 11.11
CA GLU A 64 -15.52 -5.09 11.75
C GLU A 64 -16.28 -4.85 13.07
N ALA A 65 -15.89 -3.85 13.86
CA ALA A 65 -16.60 -3.50 15.08
C ALA A 65 -18.01 -2.99 14.78
N ALA A 66 -18.16 -2.13 13.77
CA ALA A 66 -19.46 -1.67 13.29
C ALA A 66 -20.32 -2.83 12.77
N ASN A 67 -19.73 -3.74 11.98
CA ASN A 67 -20.42 -4.91 11.46
C ASN A 67 -20.88 -5.84 12.57
N ARG A 68 -20.05 -6.06 13.61
CA ARG A 68 -20.43 -6.83 14.80
C ARG A 68 -21.60 -6.18 15.55
N GLN A 69 -21.59 -4.85 15.72
CA GLN A 69 -22.69 -4.14 16.39
C GLN A 69 -24.00 -4.26 15.61
N ILE A 70 -23.96 -4.03 14.29
CA ILE A 70 -25.14 -4.16 13.41
C ILE A 70 -25.66 -5.60 13.43
N ARG A 71 -24.79 -6.60 13.43
CA ARG A 71 -25.19 -8.01 13.53
C ARG A 71 -25.87 -8.33 14.86
N LEU A 72 -25.34 -7.83 15.97
CA LEU A 72 -25.95 -7.98 17.29
C LEU A 72 -27.31 -7.29 17.35
N GLU A 73 -27.46 -6.13 16.73
CA GLU A 73 -28.75 -5.44 16.59
C GLU A 73 -29.73 -6.28 15.78
N ILE A 74 -29.33 -6.79 14.62
CA ILE A 74 -30.15 -7.70 13.78
C ILE A 74 -30.56 -8.94 14.56
N ASP A 75 -29.65 -9.57 15.30
CA ASP A 75 -29.94 -10.79 16.06
C ASP A 75 -30.85 -10.49 17.26
N SER A 76 -30.69 -9.34 17.92
CA SER A 76 -31.58 -8.90 18.99
C SER A 76 -33.00 -8.62 18.49
N LEU A 77 -33.12 -8.02 17.30
CA LEU A 77 -34.40 -7.80 16.62
C LEU A 77 -35.02 -9.16 16.24
N LYS A 78 -34.25 -10.07 15.64
CA LYS A 78 -34.75 -11.41 15.25
C LYS A 78 -35.22 -12.27 16.42
N THR A 79 -34.65 -12.08 17.61
CA THR A 79 -34.97 -12.88 18.80
C THR A 79 -36.37 -12.56 19.36
N ASP A 80 -36.91 -11.37 19.11
CA ASP A 80 -38.29 -11.01 19.46
C ASP A 80 -39.11 -10.63 18.21
N PRO A 81 -39.57 -11.64 17.43
CA PRO A 81 -40.30 -11.41 16.19
C PRO A 81 -41.61 -10.63 16.40
N LYS A 82 -42.22 -10.67 17.59
CA LYS A 82 -43.42 -9.89 17.90
C LYS A 82 -43.11 -8.41 18.09
N THR A 83 -41.98 -8.09 18.70
CA THR A 83 -41.54 -6.69 18.86
C THR A 83 -41.07 -6.09 17.55
N VAL A 84 -40.42 -6.85 16.67
CA VAL A 84 -40.07 -6.40 15.31
C VAL A 84 -41.30 -6.15 14.46
N GLU A 85 -42.27 -7.05 14.48
CA GLU A 85 -43.51 -6.88 13.73
C GLU A 85 -44.27 -5.62 14.19
N ARG A 86 -44.27 -5.34 15.50
CA ARG A 86 -44.84 -4.12 16.06
C ARG A 86 -44.09 -2.86 15.61
N LEU A 87 -42.76 -2.86 15.67
CA LEU A 87 -41.94 -1.73 15.24
C LEU A 87 -42.09 -1.45 13.74
N ALA A 88 -42.14 -2.51 12.91
CA ALA A 88 -42.32 -2.40 11.46
C ALA A 88 -43.69 -1.81 11.10
N ARG A 89 -44.75 -2.19 11.83
CA ARG A 89 -46.10 -1.61 11.63
C ARG A 89 -46.22 -0.19 12.15
N GLU A 90 -45.65 0.12 13.31
CA GLU A 90 -45.81 1.43 13.97
C GLU A 90 -44.88 2.50 13.41
N GLN A 91 -43.59 2.20 13.19
CA GLN A 91 -42.60 3.20 12.77
C GLN A 91 -42.38 3.24 11.25
N LEU A 92 -42.47 2.10 10.58
CA LEU A 92 -42.17 2.01 9.15
C LEU A 92 -43.43 1.89 8.28
N GLY A 93 -44.61 1.70 8.90
CA GLY A 93 -45.88 1.52 8.19
C GLY A 93 -45.87 0.33 7.22
N LEU A 94 -45.01 -0.65 7.46
CA LEU A 94 -44.82 -1.82 6.61
C LEU A 94 -45.90 -2.87 6.93
N ALA A 95 -46.55 -3.39 5.89
CA ALA A 95 -47.46 -4.52 5.98
C ALA A 95 -46.76 -5.78 5.47
N ARG A 96 -47.21 -6.96 5.92
CA ARG A 96 -46.67 -8.22 5.40
C ARG A 96 -47.00 -8.36 3.90
N PRO A 97 -46.19 -9.09 3.10
CA PRO A 97 -46.43 -9.27 1.66
C PRO A 97 -47.80 -9.89 1.32
N ASP A 98 -48.42 -10.58 2.27
CA ASP A 98 -49.75 -11.19 2.20
C ASP A 98 -50.89 -10.29 2.72
N GLU A 99 -50.60 -9.09 3.23
CA GLU A 99 -51.58 -8.13 3.76
C GLU A 99 -51.88 -7.00 2.75
N THR A 100 -53.16 -6.65 2.56
CA THR A 100 -53.58 -5.55 1.68
C THR A 100 -53.69 -4.24 2.47
N VAL A 101 -52.89 -3.23 2.11
CA VAL A 101 -52.91 -1.90 2.75
C VAL A 101 -54.05 -1.05 2.18
N VAL A 102 -55.13 -0.90 2.95
CA VAL A 102 -56.25 -0.01 2.60
C VAL A 102 -55.98 1.39 3.16
N ARG A 103 -55.64 2.33 2.28
CA ARG A 103 -55.56 3.76 2.64
C ARG A 103 -56.91 4.41 2.34
N PHE A 104 -57.58 4.89 3.38
CA PHE A 104 -58.81 5.66 3.23
C PHE A 104 -58.44 7.09 2.81
N GLY A 105 -58.55 7.39 1.51
CA GLY A 105 -58.60 8.76 1.03
C GLY A 105 -59.93 9.37 1.43
N ILE A 106 -59.91 10.59 1.98
CA ILE A 106 -61.13 11.33 2.29
C ILE A 106 -61.85 11.59 0.96
N PRO A 107 -63.09 11.11 0.76
CA PRO A 107 -63.81 11.36 -0.48
C PRO A 107 -64.46 12.74 -0.41
N GLY A 108 -64.01 13.65 -1.28
CA GLY A 108 -64.67 14.93 -1.54
C GLY A 108 -63.82 16.14 -1.18
N GLU A 109 -63.09 16.65 -2.18
CA GLU A 109 -63.15 18.07 -2.49
C GLU A 109 -64.17 18.24 -3.64
#